data_AF-A0A250KNV8-F1
#
_entry.id   AF-A0A250KNV8-F1
#
_cell.length_a   1.000
_cell.length_b   1.000
_cell.length_c   1.000
_cell.angle_alpha   90.00
_cell.angle_beta   90.00
_cell.angle_gamma   90.00
#
_symmetry.space_group_name_H-M   'P 1'
#
loop_
_entity.id
_entity.type
_entity.pdbx_description
1 polymer ?
#
loop_
_entity_poly.entity_id
_entity_poly.type
_entity_poly.pdbx_seq_one_letter_code
_entity_poly.pdbx_strand_id
1 'polypeptide(L)'
;MRPNWCPAVLAFLTFTVSVVPGFAADGAADKETSSAEPKPIRKHEAEFPNAATVRLSKEQQKIGGLSIEVLAASTFQPEIAAYGKVVDIQPLLALHVRYRAAGTEVEIAIAAVELAQKNRDRLATLHREGIVASRDLAQAEAQYQADRARLEAARRQMGEIRHEARQAWGGALTGIAFDGASHLFQDFLSRNRVLVLIALPSGLSLPPDVHSLFVARENDRSSARRAELISPAPGTDDLVQGETYFFHAPSVRLRAGMRVNAWLPASEEPIRGVAIPPSAIVWHTGKPWVYRQSDERTFIRTEIAAYREQSDLWFVDRGFAAGDRIVVTGGQLLLSEEFRGDIPSEDEGEDDD
;
A
#
# COMPACT_ATOMS: atom_id res chain seq x y z
N MET A 1 33.38 20.66 50.19
CA MET A 1 32.41 20.06 51.13
C MET A 1 31.53 19.07 50.39
N ARG A 2 31.33 17.87 50.97
CA ARG A 2 30.19 16.96 50.72
C ARG A 2 28.98 17.43 51.59
N PRO A 3 27.72 16.94 51.48
CA PRO A 3 27.36 15.55 51.12
C PRO A 3 26.04 15.26 50.34
N ASN A 4 25.96 14.02 49.79
CA ASN A 4 24.86 13.02 49.75
C ASN A 4 23.39 13.42 49.37
N TRP A 5 22.54 12.55 48.78
CA TRP A 5 22.53 11.07 48.72
C TRP A 5 21.68 10.49 47.55
N CYS A 6 22.22 9.44 46.89
CA CYS A 6 21.61 8.22 46.27
C CYS A 6 20.36 8.19 45.32
N PRO A 7 20.22 7.12 44.48
CA PRO A 7 19.46 7.16 43.21
C PRO A 7 18.37 6.07 43.03
N ALA A 8 17.75 5.99 41.84
CA ALA A 8 16.75 4.97 41.48
C ALA A 8 17.10 4.14 40.23
N VAL A 9 17.30 2.84 40.47
CA VAL A 9 16.95 1.63 39.68
C VAL A 9 17.11 1.63 38.13
N LEU A 10 18.00 0.76 37.67
CA LEU A 10 18.09 0.21 36.31
C LEU A 10 17.46 -1.20 36.28
N ALA A 11 16.79 -1.60 35.19
CA ALA A 11 16.30 -2.97 35.01
C ALA A 11 16.89 -3.59 33.72
N PHE A 12 17.74 -4.60 33.88
CA PHE A 12 18.20 -5.49 32.81
C PHE A 12 17.59 -6.88 33.03
N LEU A 13 17.07 -7.49 31.97
CA LEU A 13 16.54 -8.85 31.99
C LEU A 13 17.48 -9.76 31.20
N THR A 14 18.27 -10.56 31.92
CA THR A 14 19.15 -11.59 31.35
C THR A 14 18.50 -12.96 31.50
N PHE A 15 18.48 -13.73 30.41
CA PHE A 15 17.88 -15.06 30.38
C PHE A 15 18.90 -16.11 30.88
N THR A 16 18.55 -16.89 31.90
CA THR A 16 19.42 -17.91 32.49
C THR A 16 19.17 -19.29 31.90
N VAL A 17 20.25 -19.98 31.51
CA VAL A 17 20.23 -21.41 31.14
C VAL A 17 20.43 -22.25 32.40
N SER A 18 19.54 -23.21 32.66
CA SER A 18 19.66 -24.16 33.76
C SER A 18 20.30 -25.47 33.29
N VAL A 19 21.29 -25.95 34.04
CA VAL A 19 21.91 -27.27 33.88
C VAL A 19 21.48 -28.17 35.06
N VAL A 20 21.17 -29.44 34.78
CA VAL A 20 20.94 -30.47 35.80
C VAL A 20 21.78 -31.71 35.45
N PRO A 21 22.64 -32.21 36.37
CA PRO A 21 23.41 -33.44 36.18
C PRO A 21 22.85 -34.62 37.02
N GLY A 22 23.06 -35.87 36.58
CA GLY A 22 22.72 -37.05 37.40
C GLY A 22 23.02 -38.45 36.83
N PHE A 23 24.15 -39.01 37.27
CA PHE A 23 24.45 -40.45 37.49
C PHE A 23 24.67 -41.49 36.35
N ALA A 24 25.86 -42.11 36.48
CA ALA A 24 26.33 -43.46 36.06
C ALA A 24 25.34 -44.62 36.38
N ALA A 25 25.46 -45.87 35.91
CA ALA A 25 26.15 -46.59 34.82
C ALA A 25 25.57 -48.06 34.85
N ASP A 26 26.00 -49.11 34.12
CA ASP A 26 27.10 -49.38 33.18
C ASP A 26 26.68 -50.54 32.23
N GLY A 27 27.45 -50.88 31.19
CA GLY A 27 27.20 -52.08 30.37
C GLY A 27 27.82 -52.08 28.96
N ALA A 28 28.78 -52.99 28.71
CA ALA A 28 29.42 -53.17 27.42
C ALA A 28 28.73 -54.22 26.54
N ALA A 29 28.62 -53.95 25.23
CA ALA A 29 28.65 -54.96 24.16
C ALA A 29 28.91 -54.30 22.78
N ASP A 30 30.07 -54.63 22.22
CA ASP A 30 30.42 -54.84 20.81
C ASP A 30 30.09 -53.81 19.71
N LYS A 31 31.17 -53.42 19.00
CA LYS A 31 31.14 -52.76 17.70
C LYS A 31 30.92 -53.80 16.59
N GLU A 32 30.00 -53.52 15.68
CA GLU A 32 30.25 -53.80 14.26
C GLU A 32 30.35 -52.49 13.48
N THR A 33 31.33 -52.45 12.58
CA THR A 33 31.64 -51.27 11.76
C THR A 33 31.17 -51.56 10.34
N SER A 34 30.19 -50.81 9.84
CA SER A 34 29.82 -50.85 8.43
C SER A 34 29.85 -49.43 7.86
N SER A 35 30.81 -49.20 6.95
CA SER A 35 30.94 -47.96 6.21
C SER A 35 29.87 -47.91 5.11
N ALA A 36 29.07 -46.85 5.08
CA ALA A 36 28.11 -46.59 4.02
C ALA A 36 28.38 -45.20 3.41
N GLU A 37 28.88 -45.17 2.18
CA GLU A 37 29.03 -43.94 1.41
C GLU A 37 27.68 -43.26 1.14
N PRO A 38 27.64 -41.91 1.06
CA PRO A 38 26.41 -41.20 0.77
C PRO A 38 25.99 -41.42 -0.69
N LYS A 39 24.87 -42.13 -0.91
CA LYS A 39 24.24 -42.24 -2.22
C LYS A 39 23.80 -40.85 -2.72
N PRO A 40 23.99 -40.52 -4.01
CA PRO A 40 23.58 -39.24 -4.55
C PRO A 40 22.06 -39.12 -4.59
N ILE A 41 21.56 -37.95 -4.19
CA ILE A 41 20.14 -37.61 -4.23
C ILE A 41 19.69 -37.53 -5.70
N ARG A 42 18.80 -38.43 -6.12
CA ARG A 42 18.11 -38.30 -7.41
C ARG A 42 17.32 -36.99 -7.42
N LYS A 43 17.50 -36.18 -8.46
CA LYS A 43 16.54 -35.12 -8.80
C LYS A 43 15.20 -35.80 -9.03
N HIS A 44 14.15 -35.34 -8.33
CA HIS A 44 12.79 -35.69 -8.70
C HIS A 44 12.46 -34.97 -10.00
N GLU A 45 12.44 -35.73 -11.10
CA GLU A 45 11.73 -35.33 -12.32
C GLU A 45 10.27 -35.09 -11.92
N ALA A 46 9.74 -33.90 -12.21
CA ALA A 46 8.32 -33.63 -11.96
C ALA A 46 7.51 -34.39 -13.02
N GLU A 47 6.78 -35.42 -12.57
CA GLU A 47 5.97 -36.27 -13.42
C GLU A 47 4.73 -35.49 -13.87
N PHE A 48 4.73 -34.97 -15.10
CA PHE A 48 3.63 -34.20 -15.69
C PHE A 48 2.67 -35.15 -16.41
N PRO A 49 1.48 -35.47 -15.86
CA PRO A 49 0.51 -36.30 -16.56
C PRO A 49 0.01 -35.57 -17.82
N ASN A 50 0.05 -36.24 -18.97
CA ASN A 50 -0.26 -35.73 -20.32
C ASN A 50 0.70 -34.65 -20.90
N ALA A 51 1.97 -34.65 -20.52
CA ALA A 51 3.02 -33.89 -21.20
C ALA A 51 3.38 -34.45 -22.59
N ALA A 52 2.55 -34.15 -23.59
CA ALA A 52 2.83 -34.51 -24.99
C ALA A 52 4.18 -33.90 -25.44
N THR A 53 5.04 -34.75 -26.01
CA THR A 53 6.46 -34.45 -26.22
C THR A 53 6.84 -34.66 -27.67
N VAL A 54 7.29 -33.60 -28.34
CA VAL A 54 7.65 -33.58 -29.77
C VAL A 54 9.16 -33.45 -29.91
N ARG A 55 9.77 -34.22 -30.81
CA ARG A 55 11.21 -34.15 -31.12
C ARG A 55 11.46 -33.71 -32.56
N LEU A 56 12.20 -32.61 -32.73
CA LEU A 56 12.57 -32.07 -34.05
C LEU A 56 14.08 -31.86 -34.17
N SER A 57 14.65 -32.23 -35.32
CA SER A 57 16.04 -31.88 -35.66
C SER A 57 16.22 -30.37 -35.86
N LYS A 58 17.47 -29.88 -35.73
CA LYS A 58 17.80 -28.45 -35.95
C LYS A 58 17.49 -27.98 -37.38
N GLU A 59 17.43 -28.89 -38.35
CA GLU A 59 17.05 -28.58 -39.74
C GLU A 59 15.53 -28.42 -39.87
N GLN A 60 14.75 -29.35 -39.32
CA GLN A 60 13.28 -29.22 -39.25
C GLN A 60 12.85 -27.97 -38.47
N GLN A 61 13.53 -27.62 -37.37
CA GLN A 61 13.25 -26.38 -36.62
C GLN A 61 13.45 -25.12 -37.48
N LYS A 62 14.51 -25.09 -38.31
CA LYS A 62 14.77 -23.96 -39.23
C LYS A 62 13.77 -23.91 -40.37
N ILE A 63 13.46 -25.05 -40.99
CA ILE A 63 12.48 -25.15 -42.11
C ILE A 63 11.08 -24.76 -41.61
N GLY A 64 10.71 -25.19 -40.40
CA GLY A 64 9.44 -24.85 -39.75
C GLY A 64 9.35 -23.42 -39.20
N GLY A 65 10.41 -22.62 -39.30
CA GLY A 65 10.42 -21.24 -38.81
C GLY A 65 10.23 -21.11 -37.30
N LEU A 66 10.67 -22.10 -36.50
CA LEU A 66 10.49 -22.07 -35.05
C LEU A 66 11.31 -20.92 -34.44
N SER A 67 10.60 -20.03 -33.74
CA SER A 67 11.22 -18.99 -32.92
C SER A 67 11.03 -19.31 -31.44
N ILE A 68 12.09 -19.14 -30.66
CA ILE A 68 12.15 -19.50 -29.23
C ILE A 68 12.59 -18.28 -28.44
N GLU A 69 11.81 -17.90 -27.44
CA GLU A 69 12.17 -16.85 -26.47
C GLU A 69 12.43 -17.45 -25.09
N VAL A 70 13.20 -16.73 -24.27
CA VAL A 70 13.43 -17.04 -22.86
C VAL A 70 12.42 -16.25 -22.04
N LEU A 71 11.62 -16.92 -21.20
CA LEU A 71 10.66 -16.26 -20.33
C LEU A 71 11.36 -15.31 -19.35
N ALA A 72 11.01 -14.03 -19.44
CA ALA A 72 11.42 -13.03 -18.47
C ALA A 72 10.64 -13.19 -17.16
N ALA A 73 11.32 -12.95 -16.04
CA ALA A 73 10.65 -12.79 -14.76
C ALA A 73 9.72 -11.57 -14.82
N SER A 74 8.47 -11.77 -14.41
CA SER A 74 7.47 -10.72 -14.32
C SER A 74 6.88 -10.68 -12.91
N THR A 75 6.30 -9.53 -12.56
CA THR A 75 5.64 -9.28 -11.29
C THR A 75 4.27 -8.66 -11.52
N PHE A 76 3.24 -9.24 -10.91
CA PHE A 76 1.86 -8.77 -10.98
C PHE A 76 1.37 -8.39 -9.58
N GLN A 77 0.98 -7.14 -9.40
CA GLN A 77 0.28 -6.70 -8.20
C GLN A 77 -1.21 -6.62 -8.55
N PRO A 78 -2.10 -7.43 -7.93
CA PRO A 78 -3.53 -7.30 -8.17
C PRO A 78 -4.02 -5.94 -7.64
N GLU A 79 -4.90 -5.29 -8.38
CA GLU A 79 -5.46 -3.99 -8.01
C GLU A 79 -6.98 -4.05 -7.82
N ILE A 80 -7.48 -3.41 -6.77
CA ILE A 80 -8.91 -3.18 -6.53
C ILE A 80 -9.28 -1.84 -7.15
N ALA A 81 -10.26 -1.85 -8.05
CA ALA A 81 -10.83 -0.62 -8.59
C ALA A 81 -11.74 0.06 -7.57
N ALA A 82 -11.52 1.35 -7.35
CA ALA A 82 -12.29 2.22 -6.48
C ALA A 82 -12.63 3.53 -7.22
N TYR A 83 -13.58 4.30 -6.69
CA TYR A 83 -14.03 5.55 -7.30
C TYR A 83 -13.90 6.71 -6.32
N GLY A 84 -13.80 7.92 -6.83
CA GLY A 84 -13.70 9.09 -5.98
C GLY A 84 -13.95 10.41 -6.67
N LYS A 85 -13.72 11.49 -5.91
CA LYS A 85 -13.81 12.86 -6.38
C LYS A 85 -12.66 13.71 -5.87
N VAL A 86 -12.21 14.65 -6.68
CA VAL A 86 -11.31 15.72 -6.24
C VAL A 86 -12.14 16.70 -5.40
N VAL A 87 -11.78 16.86 -4.14
CA VAL A 87 -12.55 17.65 -3.17
C VAL A 87 -12.19 19.13 -3.30
N ASP A 88 -13.19 20.00 -3.17
CA ASP A 88 -12.92 21.43 -3.04
C ASP A 88 -12.45 21.77 -1.61
N ILE A 89 -11.28 22.38 -1.51
CA ILE A 89 -10.68 22.81 -0.24
C ILE A 89 -11.24 24.15 0.27
N GLN A 90 -12.09 24.86 -0.49
CA GLN A 90 -12.63 26.17 -0.06
C GLN A 90 -13.27 26.16 1.35
N PRO A 91 -14.08 25.17 1.76
CA PRO A 91 -14.65 25.17 3.11
C PRO A 91 -13.59 24.96 4.20
N LEU A 92 -12.54 24.16 3.93
CA LEU A 92 -11.38 24.01 4.84
C LEU A 92 -10.57 25.31 4.93
N LEU A 93 -10.42 26.04 3.83
CA LEU A 93 -9.77 27.35 3.81
C LEU A 93 -10.57 28.41 4.59
N ALA A 94 -11.89 28.43 4.45
CA ALA A 94 -12.76 29.32 5.22
C ALA A 94 -12.64 29.06 6.74
N LEU A 95 -12.60 27.78 7.13
CA LEU A 95 -12.32 27.35 8.50
C LEU A 95 -10.92 27.79 8.99
N HIS A 96 -9.88 27.61 8.15
CA HIS A 96 -8.53 28.07 8.47
C HIS A 96 -8.47 29.58 8.72
N VAL A 97 -9.06 30.40 7.85
CA VAL A 97 -9.08 31.88 8.01
C VAL A 97 -9.81 32.27 9.30
N ARG A 98 -10.99 31.68 9.57
CA ARG A 98 -11.73 31.88 10.84
C ARG A 98 -10.88 31.49 12.05
N TYR A 99 -10.17 30.37 11.99
CA TYR A 99 -9.32 29.89 13.09
C TYR A 99 -8.13 30.82 13.35
N ARG A 100 -7.47 31.31 12.29
CA ARG A 100 -6.38 32.29 12.40
C ARG A 100 -6.85 33.60 13.02
N ALA A 101 -8.00 34.13 12.58
CA ALA A 101 -8.60 35.33 13.16
C ALA A 101 -8.95 35.14 14.65
N ALA A 102 -9.59 34.02 15.01
CA ALA A 102 -9.88 33.70 16.41
C ALA A 102 -8.61 33.54 17.28
N GLY A 103 -7.50 33.06 16.71
CA GLY A 103 -6.20 33.06 17.35
C GLY A 103 -5.70 34.46 17.70
N THR A 104 -5.80 35.41 16.77
CA THR A 104 -5.44 36.82 17.02
C THR A 104 -6.36 37.47 18.07
N GLU A 105 -7.66 37.17 18.09
CA GLU A 105 -8.55 37.64 19.16
C GLU A 105 -8.16 37.08 20.54
N VAL A 106 -7.69 35.83 20.61
CA VAL A 106 -7.13 35.25 21.85
C VAL A 106 -5.84 35.98 22.27
N GLU A 107 -4.94 36.30 21.34
CA GLU A 107 -3.71 37.08 21.62
C GLU A 107 -4.04 38.48 22.14
N ILE A 108 -4.99 39.19 21.53
CA ILE A 108 -5.48 40.50 21.99
C ILE A 108 -6.08 40.40 23.40
N ALA A 109 -6.91 39.39 23.65
CA ALA A 109 -7.54 39.21 24.96
C ALA A 109 -6.52 38.81 26.06
N ILE A 110 -5.45 38.09 25.74
CA ILE A 110 -4.33 37.83 26.66
C ILE A 110 -3.68 39.15 27.07
N ALA A 111 -3.32 40.01 26.10
CA ALA A 111 -2.69 41.30 26.38
C ALA A 111 -3.59 42.23 27.21
N ALA A 112 -4.91 42.21 26.97
CA ALA A 112 -5.89 42.96 27.76
C ALA A 112 -5.95 42.48 29.22
N VAL A 113 -6.01 41.15 29.45
CA VAL A 113 -5.98 40.56 30.80
C VAL A 113 -4.70 40.92 31.55
N GLU A 114 -3.54 40.83 30.89
CA GLU A 114 -2.26 41.21 31.51
C GLU A 114 -2.21 42.70 31.91
N LEU A 115 -2.73 43.59 31.07
CA LEU A 115 -2.79 45.03 31.36
C LEU A 115 -3.74 45.32 32.53
N ALA A 116 -4.94 44.73 32.52
CA ALA A 116 -5.92 44.89 33.57
C ALA A 116 -5.40 44.36 34.91
N GLN A 117 -4.72 43.21 34.90
CA GLN A 117 -4.07 42.63 36.09
C GLN A 117 -3.01 43.58 36.66
N LYS A 118 -2.07 44.05 35.84
CA LYS A 118 -1.01 44.99 36.27
C LYS A 118 -1.59 46.29 36.85
N ASN A 119 -2.66 46.83 36.25
CA ASN A 119 -3.31 48.03 36.76
C ASN A 119 -4.02 47.79 38.09
N ARG A 120 -4.74 46.67 38.24
CA ARG A 120 -5.34 46.26 39.50
C ARG A 120 -4.30 46.09 40.60
N ASP A 121 -3.22 45.35 40.35
CA ASP A 121 -2.20 45.04 41.35
C ASP A 121 -1.48 46.30 41.85
N ARG A 122 -1.26 47.27 40.94
CA ARG A 122 -0.80 48.64 41.26
C ARG A 122 -1.79 49.38 42.17
N LEU A 123 -3.07 49.42 41.81
CA LEU A 123 -4.11 50.11 42.59
C LEU A 123 -4.36 49.44 43.95
N ALA A 124 -4.24 48.11 44.05
CA ALA A 124 -4.32 47.37 45.31
C ALA A 124 -3.15 47.68 46.25
N THR A 125 -2.00 48.11 45.72
CA THR A 125 -0.87 48.59 46.52
C THR A 125 -1.10 50.01 47.00
N LEU A 126 -1.46 50.93 46.09
CA LEU A 126 -1.78 52.32 46.43
C LEU A 126 -2.99 52.44 47.40
N HIS A 127 -3.94 51.51 47.35
CA HIS A 127 -5.09 51.48 48.26
C HIS A 127 -4.68 51.14 49.70
N ARG A 128 -3.77 50.17 49.87
CA ARG A 128 -3.19 49.82 51.18
C ARG A 128 -2.37 50.96 51.79
N GLU A 129 -1.80 51.82 50.95
CA GLU A 129 -1.08 53.04 51.33
C GLU A 129 -2.03 54.24 51.59
N GLY A 130 -3.35 54.07 51.39
CA GLY A 130 -4.35 55.12 51.59
C GLY A 130 -4.42 56.19 50.49
N ILE A 131 -3.77 55.95 49.34
CA ILE A 131 -3.57 56.93 48.26
C ILE A 131 -4.76 56.97 47.28
N VAL A 132 -5.47 55.86 47.07
CA VAL A 132 -6.60 55.75 46.13
C VAL A 132 -7.88 55.28 46.82
N ALA A 133 -9.04 55.66 46.27
CA ALA A 133 -10.33 55.30 46.86
C ALA A 133 -10.70 53.83 46.59
N SER A 134 -11.42 53.20 47.53
CA SER A 134 -11.89 51.80 47.40
C SER A 134 -12.74 51.55 46.14
N ARG A 135 -13.46 52.57 45.66
CA ARG A 135 -14.24 52.53 44.42
C ARG A 135 -13.34 52.28 43.20
N ASP A 136 -12.18 52.92 43.15
CA ASP A 136 -11.30 52.88 41.97
C ASP A 136 -10.59 51.51 41.88
N LEU A 137 -10.26 50.92 43.04
CA LEU A 137 -9.82 49.52 43.13
C LEU A 137 -10.94 48.55 42.72
N ALA A 138 -12.17 48.75 43.18
CA ALA A 138 -13.31 47.91 42.78
C ALA A 138 -13.59 47.97 41.27
N GLN A 139 -13.44 49.15 40.65
CA GLN A 139 -13.54 49.32 39.20
C GLN A 139 -12.41 48.58 38.46
N ALA A 140 -11.19 48.59 38.97
CA ALA A 140 -10.06 47.86 38.37
C ALA A 140 -10.22 46.33 38.47
N GLU A 141 -10.73 45.82 39.59
CA GLU A 141 -11.07 44.39 39.73
C GLU A 141 -12.20 44.00 38.78
N ALA A 142 -13.26 44.80 38.67
CA ALA A 142 -14.35 44.56 37.71
C ALA A 142 -13.85 44.51 36.26
N GLN A 143 -12.93 45.41 35.88
CA GLN A 143 -12.31 45.41 34.56
C GLN A 143 -11.46 44.14 34.32
N TYR A 144 -10.64 43.73 35.30
CA TYR A 144 -9.85 42.50 35.21
C TYR A 144 -10.73 41.24 35.04
N GLN A 145 -11.84 41.14 35.78
CA GLN A 145 -12.78 40.01 35.61
C GLN A 145 -13.50 40.06 34.26
N ALA A 146 -13.86 41.25 33.76
CA ALA A 146 -14.45 41.42 32.43
C ALA A 146 -13.50 40.99 31.30
N ASP A 147 -12.22 41.38 31.37
CA ASP A 147 -11.22 40.99 30.37
C ASP A 147 -10.88 39.49 30.47
N ARG A 148 -10.87 38.90 31.67
CA ARG A 148 -10.77 37.45 31.84
C ARG A 148 -11.93 36.71 31.16
N ALA A 149 -13.16 37.16 31.37
CA ALA A 149 -14.34 36.56 30.72
C ALA A 149 -14.28 36.69 29.18
N ARG A 150 -13.74 37.80 28.66
CA ARG A 150 -13.48 37.98 27.21
C ARG A 150 -12.44 36.98 26.70
N LEU A 151 -11.33 36.79 27.40
CA LEU A 151 -10.32 35.78 27.05
C LEU A 151 -10.90 34.36 27.04
N GLU A 152 -11.71 34.01 28.03
CA GLU A 152 -12.39 32.71 28.10
C GLU A 152 -13.44 32.54 26.99
N ALA A 153 -14.08 33.61 26.53
CA ALA A 153 -14.97 33.59 25.37
C ALA A 153 -14.19 33.41 24.05
N ALA A 154 -13.12 34.17 23.83
CA ALA A 154 -12.27 34.07 22.64
C ALA A 154 -11.64 32.66 22.50
N ARG A 155 -11.14 32.09 23.60
CA ARG A 155 -10.60 30.72 23.65
C ARG A 155 -11.65 29.67 23.29
N ARG A 156 -12.88 29.81 23.80
CA ARG A 156 -13.99 28.91 23.43
C ARG A 156 -14.32 29.02 21.94
N GLN A 157 -14.47 30.23 21.40
CA GLN A 157 -14.74 30.43 19.97
C GLN A 157 -13.65 29.82 19.06
N MET A 158 -12.38 29.97 19.43
CA MET A 158 -11.26 29.32 18.73
C MET A 158 -11.32 27.79 18.82
N GLY A 159 -11.75 27.25 19.97
CA GLY A 159 -12.03 25.83 20.18
C GLY A 159 -13.16 25.30 19.30
N GLU A 160 -14.31 25.98 19.28
CA GLU A 160 -15.47 25.60 18.46
C GLU A 160 -15.12 25.49 16.98
N ILE A 161 -14.35 26.43 16.42
CA ILE A 161 -13.90 26.38 15.03
C ILE A 161 -13.02 25.13 14.76
N ARG A 162 -12.21 24.71 15.74
CA ARG A 162 -11.42 23.46 15.64
C ARG A 162 -12.29 22.20 15.81
N HIS A 163 -13.37 22.26 16.58
CA HIS A 163 -14.35 21.17 16.66
C HIS A 163 -15.15 21.04 15.36
N GLU A 164 -15.63 22.15 14.79
CA GLU A 164 -16.29 22.23 13.48
C GLU A 164 -15.41 21.62 12.38
N ALA A 165 -14.13 22.02 12.32
CA ALA A 165 -13.17 21.45 11.37
C ALA A 165 -12.94 19.94 11.56
N ARG A 166 -12.82 19.47 12.81
CA ARG A 166 -12.63 18.04 13.11
C ARG A 166 -13.83 17.18 12.72
N GLN A 167 -15.06 17.69 12.88
CA GLN A 167 -16.27 16.98 12.46
C GLN A 167 -16.38 16.90 10.92
N ALA A 168 -16.09 17.99 10.22
CA ALA A 168 -16.20 18.04 8.76
C ALA A 168 -15.04 17.34 8.02
N TRP A 169 -13.81 17.41 8.53
CA TRP A 169 -12.58 17.01 7.82
C TRP A 169 -11.72 15.97 8.56
N GLY A 170 -12.05 15.64 9.81
CA GLY A 170 -11.27 14.73 10.62
C GLY A 170 -10.03 15.38 11.26
N GLY A 171 -9.35 14.62 12.11
CA GLY A 171 -8.21 15.10 12.88
C GLY A 171 -7.00 15.51 12.03
N ALA A 172 -6.65 14.70 11.03
CA ALA A 172 -5.44 14.89 10.22
C ALA A 172 -5.50 16.16 9.35
N LEU A 173 -6.57 16.34 8.56
CA LEU A 173 -6.74 17.54 7.74
C LEU A 173 -6.91 18.81 8.60
N THR A 174 -7.57 18.72 9.76
CA THR A 174 -7.63 19.84 10.70
C THR A 174 -6.24 20.23 11.19
N GLY A 175 -5.40 19.26 11.57
CA GLY A 175 -4.02 19.52 12.01
C GLY A 175 -3.17 20.14 10.89
N ILE A 176 -3.20 19.54 9.70
CA ILE A 176 -2.55 20.05 8.47
C ILE A 176 -2.92 21.52 8.21
N ALA A 177 -4.18 21.88 8.36
CA ALA A 177 -4.63 23.25 8.15
C ALA A 177 -4.32 24.19 9.33
N PHE A 178 -4.46 23.76 10.58
CA PHE A 178 -4.54 24.68 11.73
C PHE A 178 -3.25 24.80 12.56
N ASP A 179 -2.40 23.77 12.56
CA ASP A 179 -1.26 23.71 13.49
C ASP A 179 -0.03 24.50 13.01
N GLY A 180 -0.12 25.09 11.81
CA GLY A 180 0.89 25.97 11.22
C GLY A 180 2.00 25.23 10.46
N ALA A 181 2.69 25.96 9.59
CA ALA A 181 3.88 25.50 8.84
C ALA A 181 3.77 24.20 8.00
N SER A 182 2.57 23.63 7.82
CA SER A 182 2.38 22.43 6.99
C SER A 182 2.65 22.70 5.51
N HIS A 183 3.70 22.06 4.96
CA HIS A 183 4.02 22.14 3.53
C HIS A 183 2.88 21.60 2.67
N LEU A 184 2.22 20.51 3.09
CA LEU A 184 1.09 19.94 2.37
C LEU A 184 -0.10 20.91 2.29
N PHE A 185 -0.35 21.71 3.33
CA PHE A 185 -1.37 22.75 3.26
C PHE A 185 -0.98 23.85 2.26
N GLN A 186 0.28 24.29 2.25
CA GLN A 186 0.79 25.23 1.25
C GLN A 186 0.73 24.70 -0.18
N ASP A 187 0.96 23.39 -0.38
CA ASP A 187 0.79 22.73 -1.67
C ASP A 187 -0.67 22.69 -2.14
N PHE A 188 -1.64 22.59 -1.23
CA PHE A 188 -3.07 22.73 -1.55
C PHE A 188 -3.41 24.18 -1.93
N LEU A 189 -2.95 25.18 -1.15
CA LEU A 189 -3.18 26.60 -1.44
C LEU A 189 -2.57 27.02 -2.78
N SER A 190 -1.35 26.57 -3.06
CA SER A 190 -0.62 26.83 -4.30
C SER A 190 -1.13 26.01 -5.50
N ARG A 191 -2.09 25.08 -5.27
CA ARG A 191 -2.59 24.12 -6.26
C ARG A 191 -1.49 23.24 -6.88
N ASN A 192 -0.42 22.94 -6.13
CA ASN A 192 0.58 21.93 -6.49
C ASN A 192 0.02 20.51 -6.28
N ARG A 193 -0.74 20.34 -5.21
CA ARG A 193 -1.47 19.11 -4.89
C ARG A 193 -2.97 19.39 -4.79
N VAL A 194 -3.76 18.33 -4.95
CA VAL A 194 -5.22 18.34 -4.75
C VAL A 194 -5.60 17.31 -3.70
N LEU A 195 -6.68 17.61 -2.96
CA LEU A 195 -7.32 16.68 -2.05
C LEU A 195 -8.27 15.78 -2.86
N VAL A 196 -8.23 14.48 -2.58
CA VAL A 196 -9.05 13.47 -3.26
C VAL A 196 -9.76 12.63 -2.19
N LEU A 197 -11.07 12.48 -2.32
CA LEU A 197 -11.86 11.54 -1.53
C LEU A 197 -12.03 10.27 -2.38
N ILE A 198 -11.54 9.13 -1.88
CA ILE A 198 -11.73 7.81 -2.49
C ILE A 198 -12.72 7.03 -1.63
N ALA A 199 -13.73 6.44 -2.28
CA ALA A 199 -14.68 5.51 -1.70
C ALA A 199 -14.36 4.08 -2.16
N LEU A 200 -14.19 3.17 -1.20
CA LEU A 200 -13.98 1.76 -1.49
C LEU A 200 -15.32 1.05 -1.75
N PRO A 201 -15.32 -0.07 -2.50
CA PRO A 201 -16.50 -0.92 -2.64
C PRO A 201 -17.04 -1.40 -1.29
N SER A 202 -18.36 -1.63 -1.23
CA SER A 202 -19.06 -2.07 -0.01
C SER A 202 -18.44 -3.35 0.58
N GLY A 203 -18.11 -3.33 1.88
CA GLY A 203 -17.48 -4.46 2.57
C GLY A 203 -15.96 -4.53 2.46
N LEU A 204 -15.32 -3.56 1.79
CA LEU A 204 -13.86 -3.41 1.77
C LEU A 204 -13.42 -2.20 2.59
N SER A 205 -12.38 -2.41 3.40
CA SER A 205 -11.62 -1.39 4.12
C SER A 205 -10.24 -1.23 3.49
N LEU A 206 -9.60 -0.07 3.68
CA LEU A 206 -8.20 0.14 3.27
C LEU A 206 -7.29 -0.76 4.13
N PRO A 207 -6.47 -1.64 3.53
CA PRO A 207 -5.53 -2.44 4.31
C PRO A 207 -4.53 -1.52 5.06
N PRO A 208 -4.15 -1.83 6.32
CA PRO A 208 -3.36 -0.91 7.16
C PRO A 208 -1.99 -0.50 6.57
N ASP A 209 -1.42 -1.38 5.75
CA ASP A 209 -0.17 -1.25 5.00
C ASP A 209 -0.28 -0.33 3.76
N VAL A 210 -1.49 -0.11 3.23
CA VAL A 210 -1.69 0.65 1.99
C VAL A 210 -1.70 2.15 2.26
N HIS A 211 -0.53 2.77 2.16
CA HIS A 211 -0.35 4.23 2.29
C HIS A 211 -0.37 5.00 0.97
N SER A 212 -0.46 4.32 -0.18
CA SER A 212 -0.58 4.98 -1.49
C SER A 212 -1.31 4.13 -2.52
N LEU A 213 -1.96 4.82 -3.44
CA LEU A 213 -2.72 4.23 -4.55
C LEU A 213 -2.48 5.04 -5.84
N PHE A 214 -3.05 4.62 -6.96
CA PHE A 214 -3.00 5.39 -8.21
C PHE A 214 -4.36 5.99 -8.54
N VAL A 215 -4.41 7.25 -8.98
CA VAL A 215 -5.63 7.93 -9.44
C VAL A 215 -5.51 8.45 -10.87
N ALA A 216 -6.58 8.33 -11.66
CA ALA A 216 -6.71 8.97 -12.97
C ALA A 216 -8.11 9.55 -13.16
N ARG A 217 -8.27 10.47 -14.12
CA ARG A 217 -9.57 11.04 -14.49
C ARG A 217 -10.36 10.07 -15.37
N GLU A 218 -9.70 9.55 -16.41
CA GLU A 218 -10.19 8.46 -17.26
C GLU A 218 -10.00 7.09 -16.59
N ASN A 219 -10.61 6.03 -17.13
CA ASN A 219 -10.32 4.65 -16.74
C ASN A 219 -9.05 4.14 -17.46
N ASP A 220 -7.97 4.91 -17.35
CA ASP A 220 -6.66 4.63 -17.96
C ASP A 220 -5.59 4.59 -16.88
N ARG A 221 -5.10 3.38 -16.60
CA ARG A 221 -4.08 3.09 -15.60
C ARG A 221 -2.70 3.65 -15.95
N SER A 222 -2.44 3.93 -17.23
CA SER A 222 -1.14 4.43 -17.73
C SER A 222 -0.95 5.93 -17.47
N SER A 223 -2.01 6.73 -17.55
CA SER A 223 -1.97 8.17 -17.21
C SER A 223 -2.09 8.46 -15.71
N ALA A 224 -2.32 7.42 -14.89
CA ALA A 224 -2.57 7.53 -13.46
C ALA A 224 -1.38 8.11 -12.68
N ARG A 225 -1.70 8.86 -11.61
CA ARG A 225 -0.74 9.49 -10.71
C ARG A 225 -0.80 8.82 -9.34
N ARG A 226 0.36 8.62 -8.72
CA ARG A 226 0.42 8.17 -7.32
C ARG A 226 -0.21 9.22 -6.41
N ALA A 227 -1.14 8.77 -5.56
CA ALA A 227 -1.75 9.55 -4.50
C ALA A 227 -1.38 8.92 -3.15
N GLU A 228 -1.22 9.76 -2.13
CA GLU A 228 -0.68 9.40 -0.81
C GLU A 228 -1.76 9.59 0.26
N LEU A 229 -1.90 8.65 1.19
CA LEU A 229 -2.95 8.63 2.22
C LEU A 229 -2.75 9.79 3.21
N ILE A 230 -3.84 10.48 3.54
CA ILE A 230 -3.89 11.46 4.64
C ILE A 230 -4.54 10.82 5.87
N SER A 231 -5.78 10.34 5.71
CA SER A 231 -6.57 9.75 6.79
C SER A 231 -7.85 9.09 6.24
N PRO A 232 -8.56 8.29 7.05
CA PRO A 232 -10.00 8.08 6.87
C PRO A 232 -10.76 9.42 6.80
N ALA A 233 -11.87 9.45 6.09
CA ALA A 233 -12.77 10.60 5.99
C ALA A 233 -13.96 10.44 6.97
N PRO A 234 -14.45 11.51 7.62
CA PRO A 234 -15.59 11.40 8.55
C PRO A 234 -16.95 11.12 7.88
N GLY A 235 -17.07 11.38 6.58
CA GLY A 235 -18.32 11.26 5.83
C GLY A 235 -18.12 10.57 4.48
N THR A 236 -19.09 9.75 4.08
CA THR A 236 -19.09 8.98 2.84
C THR A 236 -19.32 9.84 1.59
N ASP A 237 -19.07 9.27 0.41
CA ASP A 237 -19.56 9.82 -0.85
C ASP A 237 -21.05 9.48 -1.05
N ASP A 238 -21.84 10.42 -1.58
CA ASP A 238 -23.29 10.27 -1.75
C ASP A 238 -23.70 9.17 -2.74
N LEU A 239 -22.77 8.70 -3.59
CA LEU A 239 -23.03 7.76 -4.68
C LEU A 239 -22.48 6.35 -4.41
N VAL A 240 -21.65 6.17 -3.37
CA VAL A 240 -20.99 4.88 -3.07
C VAL A 240 -21.11 4.60 -1.58
N GLN A 241 -21.82 3.53 -1.24
CA GLN A 241 -21.94 3.05 0.14
C GLN A 241 -20.69 2.22 0.50
N GLY A 242 -19.69 2.86 1.10
CA GLY A 242 -18.43 2.21 1.49
C GLY A 242 -17.56 3.11 2.36
N GLU A 243 -16.45 2.58 2.86
CA GLU A 243 -15.50 3.37 3.64
C GLU A 243 -14.77 4.37 2.74
N THR A 244 -14.52 5.56 3.27
CA THR A 244 -13.94 6.68 2.53
C THR A 244 -12.68 7.21 3.18
N TYR A 245 -11.75 7.65 2.32
CA TYR A 245 -10.41 8.04 2.72
C TYR A 245 -9.97 9.27 1.93
N PHE A 246 -9.29 10.18 2.63
CA PHE A 246 -8.64 11.33 2.03
C PHE A 246 -7.22 10.97 1.58
N PHE A 247 -6.94 11.25 0.31
CA PHE A 247 -5.62 11.15 -0.31
C PHE A 247 -5.20 12.50 -0.88
N HIS A 248 -3.89 12.72 -1.06
CA HIS A 248 -3.37 13.85 -1.84
C HIS A 248 -2.62 13.38 -3.08
N ALA A 249 -2.91 14.03 -4.21
CA ALA A 249 -2.28 13.74 -5.51
C ALA A 249 -1.70 15.03 -6.12
N PRO A 250 -0.69 14.95 -7.02
CA PRO A 250 -0.28 16.09 -7.83
C PRO A 250 -1.47 16.66 -8.63
N SER A 251 -1.60 17.98 -8.73
CA SER A 251 -2.75 18.65 -9.36
C SER A 251 -2.82 18.50 -10.89
N VAL A 252 -1.79 17.94 -11.53
CA VAL A 252 -1.65 17.88 -12.99
C VAL A 252 -2.84 17.14 -13.62
N ARG A 253 -3.71 17.90 -14.30
CA ARG A 253 -5.00 17.49 -14.92
C ARG A 253 -6.15 17.18 -13.96
N LEU A 254 -5.97 17.34 -12.64
CA LEU A 254 -7.02 17.16 -11.63
C LEU A 254 -7.55 18.52 -11.15
N ARG A 255 -8.87 18.71 -11.15
CA ARG A 255 -9.55 19.92 -10.67
C ARG A 255 -10.63 19.55 -9.68
N ALA A 256 -10.89 20.40 -8.68
CA ALA A 256 -11.99 20.21 -7.73
C ALA A 256 -13.32 19.95 -8.45
N GLY A 257 -14.11 19.00 -7.92
CA GLY A 257 -15.35 18.51 -8.51
C GLY A 257 -15.19 17.43 -9.57
N MET A 258 -13.98 17.16 -10.09
CA MET A 258 -13.77 16.05 -11.03
C MET A 258 -13.94 14.69 -10.34
N ARG A 259 -14.57 13.74 -11.05
CA ARG A 259 -14.52 12.32 -10.68
C ARG A 259 -13.15 11.75 -11.02
N VAL A 260 -12.72 10.74 -10.27
CA VAL A 260 -11.52 9.96 -10.52
C VAL A 260 -11.79 8.46 -10.33
N ASN A 261 -11.06 7.65 -11.09
CA ASN A 261 -10.89 6.23 -10.82
C ASN A 261 -9.63 6.05 -9.98
N ALA A 262 -9.64 5.09 -9.07
CA ALA A 262 -8.52 4.74 -8.22
C ALA A 262 -8.21 3.25 -8.32
N TRP A 263 -6.92 2.92 -8.28
CA TRP A 263 -6.43 1.55 -8.25
C TRP A 263 -5.63 1.36 -6.97
N LEU A 264 -6.18 0.51 -6.10
CA LEU A 264 -5.64 0.17 -4.80
C LEU A 264 -4.85 -1.14 -4.93
N PRO A 265 -3.58 -1.24 -4.48
CA PRO A 265 -2.92 -2.53 -4.42
C PRO A 265 -3.68 -3.45 -3.45
N ALA A 266 -4.03 -4.67 -3.90
CA ALA A 266 -4.77 -5.65 -3.10
C ALA A 266 -3.87 -6.51 -2.20
N SER A 267 -2.56 -6.40 -2.39
CA SER A 267 -1.51 -7.10 -1.65
C SER A 267 -0.25 -6.24 -1.66
N GLU A 268 0.45 -6.17 -0.54
CA GLU A 268 1.73 -5.45 -0.40
C GLU A 268 2.81 -6.09 -1.29
N GLU A 269 2.89 -7.43 -1.28
CA GLU A 269 3.84 -8.16 -2.12
C GLU A 269 3.28 -8.40 -3.54
N PRO A 270 4.05 -8.08 -4.60
CA PRO A 270 3.69 -8.44 -5.96
C PRO A 270 3.88 -9.95 -6.18
N ILE A 271 2.88 -10.58 -6.80
CA ILE A 271 2.92 -11.98 -7.20
C ILE A 271 4.02 -12.13 -8.26
N ARG A 272 4.98 -13.03 -8.03
CA ARG A 272 6.04 -13.34 -8.99
C ARG A 272 5.56 -14.39 -9.98
N GLY A 273 6.03 -14.28 -11.22
CA GLY A 273 5.66 -15.18 -12.30
C GLY A 273 6.44 -14.87 -13.57
N VAL A 274 5.82 -15.15 -14.70
CA VAL A 274 6.34 -14.90 -16.05
C VAL A 274 5.28 -14.21 -16.90
N ALA A 275 5.72 -13.46 -17.89
CA ALA A 275 4.85 -12.93 -18.94
C ALA A 275 5.00 -13.77 -20.20
N ILE A 276 3.88 -14.31 -20.70
CA ILE A 276 3.81 -15.14 -21.91
C ILE A 276 3.17 -14.30 -23.03
N PRO A 277 3.83 -14.13 -24.20
CA PRO A 277 3.25 -13.41 -25.31
C PRO A 277 2.12 -14.23 -25.96
N PRO A 278 1.01 -13.59 -26.42
CA PRO A 278 -0.10 -14.29 -27.05
C PRO A 278 0.29 -15.17 -28.25
N SER A 279 1.38 -14.82 -28.96
CA SER A 279 1.94 -15.60 -30.07
C SER A 279 2.47 -16.99 -29.68
N ALA A 280 2.81 -17.20 -28.41
CA ALA A 280 3.25 -18.50 -27.88
C ALA A 280 2.10 -19.44 -27.51
N ILE A 281 0.87 -18.92 -27.45
CA ILE A 281 -0.29 -19.64 -26.92
C ILE A 281 -0.96 -20.44 -28.03
N VAL A 282 -0.99 -21.76 -27.84
CA VAL A 282 -1.66 -22.71 -28.73
C VAL A 282 -2.93 -23.19 -28.05
N TRP A 283 -4.09 -22.92 -28.67
CA TRP A 283 -5.37 -23.42 -28.19
C TRP A 283 -5.60 -24.86 -28.67
N HIS A 284 -5.83 -25.77 -27.72
CA HIS A 284 -6.15 -27.15 -28.01
C HIS A 284 -7.13 -27.70 -26.96
N THR A 285 -8.14 -28.47 -27.41
CA THR A 285 -9.24 -29.02 -26.57
C THR A 285 -9.91 -28.00 -25.62
N GLY A 286 -10.03 -26.75 -26.08
CA GLY A 286 -10.64 -25.65 -25.30
C GLY A 286 -9.74 -25.07 -24.20
N LYS A 287 -8.48 -25.51 -24.12
CA LYS A 287 -7.48 -25.06 -23.15
C LYS A 287 -6.30 -24.34 -23.85
N PRO A 288 -5.66 -23.36 -23.17
CA PRO A 288 -4.45 -22.73 -23.64
C PRO A 288 -3.19 -23.52 -23.24
N TRP A 289 -2.27 -23.72 -24.18
CA TRP A 289 -1.01 -24.46 -24.00
C TRP A 289 0.19 -23.68 -24.54
N VAL A 290 1.38 -23.98 -24.03
CA VAL A 290 2.66 -23.47 -24.56
C VAL A 290 3.64 -24.63 -24.69
N TYR A 291 4.40 -24.66 -25.79
CA TYR A 291 5.51 -25.60 -25.96
C TYR A 291 6.78 -25.05 -25.31
N ARG A 292 7.27 -25.74 -24.27
CA ARG A 292 8.55 -25.46 -23.61
C ARG A 292 9.65 -26.33 -24.20
N GLN A 293 10.78 -25.74 -24.58
CA GLN A 293 11.97 -26.44 -25.02
C GLN A 293 12.73 -26.99 -23.81
N SER A 294 12.77 -28.32 -23.66
CA SER A 294 13.53 -29.00 -22.60
C SER A 294 15.01 -29.16 -22.96
N ASP A 295 15.28 -29.67 -24.17
CA ASP A 295 16.62 -29.79 -24.76
C ASP A 295 16.66 -29.18 -26.18
N GLU A 296 17.80 -29.22 -26.87
CA GLU A 296 17.92 -28.62 -28.21
C GLU A 296 16.96 -29.16 -29.29
N ARG A 297 16.27 -30.28 -29.04
CA ARG A 297 15.39 -30.99 -29.98
C ARG A 297 14.03 -31.35 -29.41
N THR A 298 13.88 -31.42 -28.09
CA THR A 298 12.67 -31.87 -27.39
C THR A 298 11.82 -30.70 -26.89
N PHE A 299 10.55 -30.69 -27.30
CA PHE A 299 9.54 -29.70 -26.95
C PHE A 299 8.40 -30.37 -26.18
N ILE A 300 8.01 -29.82 -25.04
CA ILE A 300 6.99 -30.38 -24.15
C ILE A 300 5.80 -29.44 -24.10
N ARG A 301 4.61 -29.93 -24.44
CA ARG A 301 3.36 -29.15 -24.31
C ARG A 301 2.97 -29.02 -22.84
N THR A 302 2.86 -27.79 -22.36
CA THR A 302 2.54 -27.45 -20.96
C THR A 302 1.26 -26.62 -20.91
N GLU A 303 0.30 -26.99 -20.06
CA GLU A 303 -0.99 -26.28 -19.92
C GLU A 303 -0.80 -24.95 -19.17
N ILE A 304 -1.45 -23.88 -19.64
CA ILE A 304 -1.59 -22.66 -18.83
C ILE A 304 -2.84 -22.81 -17.94
N ALA A 305 -2.70 -23.55 -16.84
CA ALA A 305 -3.82 -23.89 -15.95
C ALA A 305 -4.45 -22.68 -15.23
N ALA A 306 -3.70 -21.59 -15.04
CA ALA A 306 -4.19 -20.32 -14.51
C ALA A 306 -3.36 -19.15 -15.08
N TYR A 307 -4.04 -18.11 -15.55
CA TYR A 307 -3.43 -16.91 -16.13
C TYR A 307 -4.22 -15.66 -15.74
N ARG A 308 -3.58 -14.50 -15.91
CA ARG A 308 -4.22 -13.18 -15.83
C ARG A 308 -3.84 -12.39 -17.08
N GLU A 309 -4.83 -11.99 -17.85
CA GLU A 309 -4.62 -11.20 -19.06
C GLU A 309 -4.18 -9.77 -18.66
N GLN A 310 -3.03 -9.36 -19.18
CA GLN A 310 -2.62 -7.96 -19.27
C GLN A 310 -2.69 -7.56 -20.74
N SER A 311 -2.86 -6.27 -21.05
CA SER A 311 -3.24 -5.78 -22.40
C SER A 311 -2.56 -6.48 -23.58
N ASP A 312 -1.26 -6.73 -23.48
CA ASP A 312 -0.44 -7.29 -24.56
C ASP A 312 0.17 -8.67 -24.22
N LEU A 313 -0.02 -9.19 -22.99
CA LEU A 313 0.72 -10.34 -22.42
C LEU A 313 -0.12 -11.12 -21.39
N TRP A 314 0.07 -12.43 -21.28
CA TRP A 314 -0.55 -13.23 -20.21
C TRP A 314 0.41 -13.43 -19.04
N PHE A 315 0.03 -12.99 -17.85
CA PHE A 315 0.78 -13.25 -16.63
C PHE A 315 0.44 -14.62 -16.05
N VAL A 316 1.46 -15.42 -15.74
CA VAL A 316 1.31 -16.78 -15.20
C VAL A 316 2.19 -16.94 -13.95
N ASP A 317 1.58 -17.36 -12.84
CA ASP A 317 2.26 -17.54 -11.54
C ASP A 317 2.71 -18.98 -11.25
N ARG A 318 2.25 -19.98 -12.01
CA ARG A 318 2.51 -21.41 -11.78
C ARG A 318 2.68 -22.18 -13.09
N GLY A 319 3.54 -23.21 -13.09
CA GLY A 319 3.81 -24.10 -14.23
C GLY A 319 5.01 -23.69 -15.11
N PHE A 320 5.35 -22.40 -15.12
CA PHE A 320 6.45 -21.82 -15.89
C PHE A 320 7.39 -21.00 -14.98
N ALA A 321 8.68 -20.97 -15.31
CA ALA A 321 9.70 -20.25 -14.57
C ALA A 321 10.47 -19.26 -15.46
N ALA A 322 11.01 -18.20 -14.86
CA ALA A 322 11.93 -17.31 -15.56
C ALA A 322 13.19 -18.10 -15.99
N GLY A 323 13.58 -17.96 -17.26
CA GLY A 323 14.62 -18.79 -17.88
C GLY A 323 14.09 -19.99 -18.68
N ASP A 324 12.81 -20.36 -18.55
CA ASP A 324 12.20 -21.37 -19.43
C ASP A 324 12.22 -20.88 -20.87
N ARG A 325 12.59 -21.75 -21.81
CA ARG A 325 12.58 -21.47 -23.25
C ARG A 325 11.24 -21.90 -23.84
N ILE A 326 10.50 -20.97 -24.43
CA ILE A 326 9.17 -21.21 -25.01
C ILE A 326 9.14 -20.91 -26.50
N VAL A 327 8.30 -21.62 -27.24
CA VAL A 327 8.11 -21.44 -28.68
C VAL A 327 7.09 -20.32 -28.93
N VAL A 328 7.54 -19.21 -29.51
CA VAL A 328 6.72 -18.02 -29.83
C VAL A 328 6.28 -17.95 -31.29
N THR A 329 6.78 -18.85 -32.13
CA THR A 329 6.39 -19.00 -33.54
C THR A 329 6.60 -20.46 -33.94
N GLY A 330 5.65 -21.05 -34.68
CA GLY A 330 5.71 -22.47 -35.06
C GLY A 330 5.01 -23.43 -34.07
N GLY A 331 4.30 -22.94 -33.05
CA GLY A 331 3.57 -23.78 -32.09
C GLY A 331 2.50 -24.68 -32.74
N GLN A 332 1.87 -24.24 -33.84
CA GLN A 332 0.94 -25.07 -34.61
C GLN A 332 1.64 -26.22 -35.34
N LEU A 333 2.88 -26.04 -35.81
CA LEU A 333 3.66 -27.12 -36.44
C LEU A 333 3.98 -28.21 -35.41
N LEU A 334 4.39 -27.83 -34.19
CA LEU A 334 4.60 -28.78 -33.10
C LEU A 334 3.32 -29.58 -32.79
N LEU A 335 2.17 -28.91 -32.78
CA LEU A 335 0.87 -29.59 -32.61
C LEU A 335 0.59 -30.57 -33.76
N SER A 336 0.90 -30.23 -35.02
CA SER A 336 0.73 -31.15 -36.15
C SER A 336 1.69 -32.35 -36.14
N GLU A 337 2.93 -32.15 -35.69
CA GLU A 337 3.92 -33.23 -35.55
C GLU A 337 3.57 -34.18 -34.39
N GLU A 338 2.98 -33.66 -33.31
CA GLU A 338 2.38 -34.46 -32.23
C GLU A 338 1.32 -35.42 -32.79
N PHE A 339 0.33 -34.89 -33.52
CA PHE A 339 -0.73 -35.73 -34.10
C PHE A 339 -0.26 -36.69 -35.18
N ARG A 340 0.85 -36.42 -35.88
CA ARG A 340 1.41 -37.39 -36.85
C ARG A 340 1.99 -38.62 -36.15
N GLY A 341 2.46 -38.49 -34.90
CA GLY A 341 2.94 -39.62 -34.09
C GLY A 341 1.83 -40.54 -33.59
N ASP A 342 0.59 -40.04 -33.51
CA ASP A 342 -0.58 -40.79 -33.03
C ASP A 342 -1.38 -41.47 -34.17
N ILE A 343 -0.97 -41.31 -35.43
CA ILE A 343 -1.56 -42.05 -36.56
C ILE A 343 -1.01 -43.48 -36.53
N PRO A 344 -1.85 -44.53 -36.38
CA PRO A 344 -1.39 -45.91 -36.51
C PRO A 344 -0.74 -46.12 -37.87
N SER A 345 0.43 -46.75 -37.91
CA SER A 345 0.95 -47.31 -39.15
C SER A 345 0.02 -48.44 -39.60
N GLU A 346 -0.87 -48.14 -40.56
CA GLU A 346 -1.47 -49.16 -41.42
C GLU A 346 -0.38 -49.73 -42.32
N ASP A 347 0.49 -50.56 -41.72
CA ASP A 347 1.47 -51.37 -42.42
C ASP A 347 0.73 -52.56 -43.03
N GLU A 348 0.24 -52.30 -44.24
CA GLU A 348 0.02 -53.23 -45.36
C GLU A 348 -0.75 -54.53 -45.06
N GLY A 349 -1.99 -54.59 -45.56
CA GLY A 349 -2.68 -55.85 -45.81
C GLY A 349 -2.26 -56.47 -47.14
N GLU A 350 -2.65 -57.75 -47.31
CA GLU A 350 -2.65 -58.52 -48.56
C GLU A 350 -1.27 -58.78 -49.22
N ASP A 351 -0.73 -59.97 -48.92
CA ASP A 351 -0.06 -60.82 -49.93
C ASP A 351 -0.81 -62.17 -49.95
N ASP A 352 -1.21 -62.61 -51.15
CA ASP A 352 -2.00 -63.84 -51.43
C ASP A 352 -1.15 -65.13 -51.38
N ASP A 353 -1.76 -66.25 -50.92
CA ASP A 353 -1.88 -67.56 -51.63
C ASP A 353 -2.50 -68.67 -50.75
#